data_AF-A0A9X3I946-F1
#
_entry.id   AF-A0A9X3I946-F1
#
_cell.length_a   1.000
_cell.length_b   1.000
_cell.length_c   1.000
_cell.angle_alpha   90.00
_cell.angle_beta   90.00
_cell.angle_gamma   90.00
#
_symmetry.space_group_name_H-M   'P 1'
#
loop_
_entity.id
_entity.type
_entity.pdbx_description
1 polymer ?
#
loop_
_entity_poly.entity_id
_entity_poly.type
_entity_poly.pdbx_seq_one_letter_code
_entity_poly.pdbx_strand_id
1 'polypeptide(L)'
;MKSKNDKKKLRYKIDIKHLELIKYFGKTLDPYDVLHKFLPKNIKYILFESDFSDLSIYKLDPPKYFKDEEKLEIPINFSFEDGACKNTIEFLKKLLGLLVFQRARTVIVSYGKCKKISLEAQVFLDIILKDIITFFKRCNQYKKLKPRVKRIRGDDISNPDIKKLLYSVGSPAIHADYEIKFKDIIPYKLCIHNSLNTSKKNIAQKDVDTTTLADYVIDSLERMNISLSGTEIENLCNVIGEILINAEEHSSNNFRYSIGYFTEKRENGKHYGIFRLVIMNFGQTIYEKFKDPYCKNKSSVEKMRRLSDQYTRRGLFTPAEFEEETLWTLYSLQEGVTSTDPKVYKKRGNGSLRFIENFFKLRGKNFTDYESKMTIVSGKSRIIFDGKYDITPTVVDGETFQCVSFNESGNIMNKPDNKYVNFAPTYFPGTYISAEIYFSENI
;
A
#
# COMPACT_ATOMS: atom_id res chain seq x y z
N MET A 1 23.74 31.86 -30.08
CA MET A 1 24.61 30.77 -30.58
C MET A 1 25.41 30.18 -29.42
N LYS A 2 25.37 28.86 -29.17
CA LYS A 2 26.23 28.22 -28.13
C LYS A 2 27.71 28.29 -28.54
N SER A 3 28.60 28.65 -27.61
CA SER A 3 30.04 28.81 -27.88
C SER A 3 30.67 27.48 -28.35
N LYS A 4 31.80 27.54 -29.07
CA LYS A 4 32.56 26.34 -29.50
C LYS A 4 32.90 25.42 -28.30
N ASN A 5 33.21 26.00 -27.14
CA ASN A 5 33.50 25.25 -25.91
C ASN A 5 32.27 24.49 -25.37
N ASP A 6 31.08 25.08 -25.44
CA ASP A 6 29.85 24.41 -25.00
C ASP A 6 29.49 23.23 -25.88
N LYS A 7 29.73 23.35 -27.20
CA LYS A 7 29.54 22.25 -28.15
C LYS A 7 30.51 21.08 -27.89
N LYS A 8 31.77 21.36 -27.55
CA LYS A 8 32.79 20.34 -27.22
C LYS A 8 32.44 19.61 -25.92
N LYS A 9 32.07 20.34 -24.87
CA LYS A 9 31.60 19.76 -23.59
C LYS A 9 30.36 18.89 -23.77
N LEU A 10 29.42 19.30 -24.62
CA LEU A 10 28.21 18.53 -24.92
C LEU A 10 28.51 17.23 -25.66
N ARG A 11 29.40 17.25 -26.66
CA ARG A 11 29.85 16.03 -27.38
C ARG A 11 30.49 15.03 -26.43
N TYR A 12 31.44 15.50 -25.60
CA TYR A 12 32.09 14.65 -24.60
C TYR A 12 31.09 13.99 -23.64
N LYS A 13 30.08 14.73 -23.14
CA LYS A 13 29.01 14.15 -22.31
C LYS A 13 28.19 13.09 -23.04
N ILE A 14 27.90 13.29 -24.33
CA ILE A 14 27.17 12.31 -25.15
C ILE A 14 28.01 11.05 -25.34
N ASP A 15 29.32 11.20 -25.59
CA ASP A 15 30.24 10.07 -25.78
C ASP A 15 30.38 9.25 -24.50
N ILE A 16 30.50 9.88 -23.33
CA ILE A 16 30.47 9.19 -22.03
C ILE A 16 29.17 8.40 -21.87
N LYS A 17 28.01 9.04 -22.09
CA LYS A 17 26.70 8.37 -21.97
C LYS A 17 26.55 7.20 -22.96
N HIS A 18 27.16 7.30 -24.13
CA HIS A 18 27.19 6.21 -25.11
C HIS A 18 28.05 5.04 -24.63
N LEU A 19 29.23 5.32 -24.08
CA LEU A 19 30.11 4.30 -23.48
C LEU A 19 29.46 3.64 -22.26
N GLU A 20 28.74 4.40 -21.43
CA GLU A 20 27.93 3.85 -20.32
C GLU A 20 26.90 2.83 -20.83
N LEU A 21 26.17 3.14 -21.92
CA LEU A 21 25.20 2.19 -22.50
C LEU A 21 25.88 0.93 -23.03
N ILE A 22 27.02 1.06 -23.70
CA ILE A 22 27.79 -0.11 -24.16
C ILE A 22 28.25 -0.96 -22.97
N LYS A 23 28.67 -0.32 -21.87
CA LYS A 23 29.04 -1.03 -20.64
C LYS A 23 27.85 -1.76 -20.02
N TYR A 24 26.64 -1.21 -20.11
CA TYR A 24 25.46 -1.83 -19.53
C TYR A 24 24.86 -2.94 -20.40
N PHE A 25 24.82 -2.78 -21.71
CA PHE A 25 24.02 -3.63 -22.62
C PHE A 25 24.84 -4.24 -23.77
N GLY A 26 26.12 -3.91 -23.88
CA GLY A 26 26.93 -4.29 -25.04
C GLY A 26 26.56 -3.48 -26.28
N LYS A 27 26.68 -4.10 -27.46
CA LYS A 27 26.42 -3.43 -28.75
C LYS A 27 24.95 -3.37 -29.12
N THR A 28 24.13 -4.28 -28.58
CA THR A 28 22.68 -4.40 -28.82
C THR A 28 21.91 -3.89 -27.61
N LEU A 29 20.71 -3.35 -27.83
CA LEU A 29 19.85 -2.81 -26.79
C LEU A 29 18.57 -3.63 -26.74
N ASP A 30 18.52 -4.58 -25.81
CA ASP A 30 17.30 -5.33 -25.53
C ASP A 30 16.35 -4.48 -24.65
N PRO A 31 15.07 -4.32 -25.01
CA PRO A 31 14.11 -3.59 -24.18
C PRO A 31 13.95 -4.15 -22.75
N TYR A 32 14.03 -5.46 -22.55
CA TYR A 32 13.93 -6.09 -21.24
C TYR A 32 15.14 -5.78 -20.37
N ASP A 33 16.35 -5.75 -20.94
CA ASP A 33 17.55 -5.34 -20.20
C ASP A 33 17.44 -3.89 -19.73
N VAL A 34 16.92 -3.00 -20.59
CA VAL A 34 16.68 -1.59 -20.25
C VAL A 34 15.69 -1.48 -19.08
N LEU A 35 14.61 -2.28 -19.10
CA LEU A 35 13.64 -2.34 -18.00
C LEU A 35 14.29 -2.85 -16.71
N HIS A 36 14.96 -4.01 -16.74
CA HIS A 36 15.63 -4.59 -15.56
C HIS A 36 16.68 -3.66 -14.95
N LYS A 37 17.35 -2.85 -15.78
CA LYS A 37 18.40 -1.92 -15.35
C LYS A 37 17.84 -0.63 -14.75
N PHE A 38 16.83 -0.03 -15.37
CA PHE A 38 16.43 1.33 -15.04
C PHE A 38 15.11 1.46 -14.29
N LEU A 39 14.27 0.42 -14.24
CA LEU A 39 13.07 0.47 -13.41
C LEU A 39 13.42 0.63 -11.93
N PRO A 40 12.67 1.46 -11.18
CA PRO A 40 12.77 1.48 -9.71
C PRO A 40 12.38 0.15 -9.07
N LYS A 41 12.76 -0.04 -7.81
CA LYS A 41 12.68 -1.34 -7.11
C LYS A 41 11.24 -1.87 -7.00
N ASN A 42 10.25 -1.03 -6.69
CA ASN A 42 8.88 -1.51 -6.48
C ASN A 42 8.25 -1.98 -7.78
N ILE A 43 8.25 -1.15 -8.83
CA ILE A 43 7.71 -1.59 -10.12
C ILE A 43 8.50 -2.76 -10.70
N LYS A 44 9.83 -2.82 -10.49
CA LYS A 44 10.63 -3.99 -10.91
C LYS A 44 10.17 -5.25 -10.20
N TYR A 45 9.96 -5.19 -8.88
CA TYR A 45 9.43 -6.32 -8.10
C TYR A 45 8.08 -6.80 -8.64
N ILE A 46 7.13 -5.86 -8.83
CA ILE A 46 5.78 -6.15 -9.34
C ILE A 46 5.80 -6.82 -10.72
N LEU A 47 6.69 -6.36 -11.62
CA LEU A 47 6.74 -6.82 -13.01
C LEU A 47 7.55 -8.11 -13.19
N PHE A 48 8.62 -8.32 -12.41
CA PHE A 48 9.62 -9.36 -12.70
C PHE A 48 9.91 -10.32 -11.56
N GLU A 49 9.70 -9.93 -10.30
CA GLU A 49 10.21 -10.70 -9.14
C GLU A 49 9.07 -11.31 -8.30
N SER A 50 7.83 -10.85 -8.49
CA SER A 50 6.65 -11.41 -7.84
C SER A 50 5.95 -12.39 -8.78
N ASP A 51 6.12 -13.69 -8.52
CA ASP A 51 5.57 -14.77 -9.35
C ASP A 51 4.03 -14.79 -9.40
N PHE A 52 3.40 -14.36 -8.31
CA PHE A 52 1.93 -14.35 -8.17
C PHE A 52 1.29 -13.05 -8.67
N SER A 53 2.07 -11.99 -8.91
CA SER A 53 1.57 -10.70 -9.36
C SER A 53 0.75 -10.84 -10.64
N ASP A 54 -0.48 -10.34 -10.63
CA ASP A 54 -1.31 -10.22 -11.84
C ASP A 54 -0.82 -9.13 -12.78
N LEU A 55 0.12 -8.30 -12.32
CA LEU A 55 0.78 -7.25 -13.10
C LEU A 55 2.16 -7.68 -13.61
N SER A 56 2.53 -8.95 -13.50
CA SER A 56 3.77 -9.49 -14.08
C SER A 56 3.89 -9.10 -15.56
N ILE A 57 5.12 -8.83 -16.01
CA ILE A 57 5.39 -8.35 -17.38
C ILE A 57 4.81 -9.27 -18.47
N TYR A 58 4.76 -10.58 -18.20
CA TYR A 58 4.23 -11.58 -19.13
C TYR A 58 2.69 -11.62 -19.19
N LYS A 59 2.02 -11.03 -18.19
CA LYS A 59 0.56 -10.91 -18.09
C LYS A 59 0.04 -9.57 -18.60
N LEU A 60 0.93 -8.64 -18.96
CA LEU A 60 0.53 -7.35 -19.54
C LEU A 60 0.08 -7.56 -20.99
N ASP A 61 -0.98 -6.84 -21.38
CA ASP A 61 -1.52 -6.86 -22.75
C ASP A 61 -1.34 -5.49 -23.42
N PRO A 62 -0.13 -5.18 -23.93
CA PRO A 62 0.12 -3.92 -24.61
C PRO A 62 -0.57 -3.90 -25.98
N PRO A 63 -1.10 -2.75 -26.44
CA PRO A 63 -1.62 -2.64 -27.80
C PRO A 63 -0.60 -3.06 -28.85
N LYS A 64 -1.06 -3.85 -29.84
CA LYS A 64 -0.23 -4.35 -30.94
C LYS A 64 0.42 -3.21 -31.73
N TYR A 65 -0.33 -2.14 -31.95
CA TYR A 65 0.09 -0.99 -32.73
C TYR A 65 0.38 0.21 -31.85
N PHE A 66 1.30 1.04 -32.32
CA PHE A 66 1.57 2.33 -31.71
C PHE A 66 0.42 3.30 -31.95
N LYS A 67 0.10 4.13 -30.95
CA LYS A 67 -0.90 5.19 -31.04
C LYS A 67 -0.34 6.54 -30.64
N ASP A 68 -0.76 7.62 -31.29
CA ASP A 68 -0.37 8.97 -30.85
C ASP A 68 -1.02 9.34 -29.52
N GLU A 69 -2.29 8.98 -29.35
CA GLU A 69 -3.04 9.15 -28.13
C GLU A 69 -3.82 7.87 -27.81
N GLU A 70 -3.84 7.46 -26.55
CA GLU A 70 -4.68 6.37 -26.05
C GLU A 70 -5.41 6.82 -24.79
N LYS A 71 -6.74 6.68 -24.79
CA LYS A 71 -7.62 6.97 -23.65
C LYS A 71 -8.01 5.66 -22.96
N LEU A 72 -7.77 5.59 -21.65
CA LEU A 72 -8.15 4.49 -20.78
C LEU A 72 -9.23 4.96 -19.81
N GLU A 73 -10.36 4.29 -19.83
CA GLU A 73 -11.42 4.51 -18.84
C GLU A 73 -11.06 3.84 -17.52
N ILE A 74 -11.01 4.62 -16.45
CA ILE A 74 -10.93 4.06 -15.10
C ILE A 74 -12.24 3.30 -14.81
N PRO A 75 -12.20 2.17 -14.08
CA PRO A 75 -13.40 1.45 -13.69
C PRO A 75 -14.42 2.31 -12.94
N ILE A 76 -15.71 1.95 -13.05
CA ILE A 76 -16.80 2.62 -12.32
C ILE A 76 -16.50 2.66 -10.81
N ASN A 77 -16.02 1.54 -10.28
CA ASN A 77 -15.47 1.44 -8.93
C ASN A 77 -13.99 1.05 -9.07
N PHE A 78 -13.09 1.97 -8.77
CA PHE A 78 -11.65 1.71 -8.77
C PHE A 78 -11.21 1.38 -7.34
N SER A 79 -11.12 0.09 -7.04
CA SER A 79 -10.81 -0.43 -5.71
C SER A 79 -10.21 -1.83 -5.77
N PHE A 80 -9.37 -2.18 -4.79
CA PHE A 80 -8.92 -3.57 -4.57
C PHE A 80 -9.88 -4.38 -3.69
N GLU A 81 -10.87 -3.73 -3.11
CA GLU A 81 -11.88 -4.35 -2.28
C GLU A 81 -13.09 -4.82 -3.12
N ASP A 82 -13.84 -5.76 -2.55
CA ASP A 82 -15.12 -6.23 -3.06
C ASP A 82 -15.09 -6.72 -4.53
N GLY A 83 -16.23 -6.63 -5.23
CA GLY A 83 -16.38 -7.06 -6.63
C GLY A 83 -15.66 -6.18 -7.66
N ALA A 84 -14.98 -5.11 -7.25
CA ALA A 84 -14.31 -4.16 -8.15
C ALA A 84 -12.91 -4.61 -8.58
N CYS A 85 -12.28 -5.47 -7.77
CA CYS A 85 -10.86 -5.79 -7.84
C CYS A 85 -10.37 -6.27 -9.22
N LYS A 86 -11.15 -7.13 -9.88
CA LYS A 86 -10.84 -7.63 -11.24
C LYS A 86 -10.73 -6.48 -12.25
N ASN A 87 -11.68 -5.55 -12.25
CA ASN A 87 -11.69 -4.43 -13.19
C ASN A 87 -10.54 -3.45 -12.92
N THR A 88 -10.20 -3.25 -11.65
CA THR A 88 -9.03 -2.46 -11.20
C THR A 88 -7.73 -3.05 -11.77
N ILE A 89 -7.52 -4.36 -11.62
CA ILE A 89 -6.33 -5.04 -12.14
C ILE A 89 -6.27 -5.00 -13.67
N GLU A 90 -7.39 -5.22 -14.37
CA GLU A 90 -7.43 -5.15 -15.83
C GLU A 90 -7.11 -3.75 -16.37
N PHE A 91 -7.58 -2.70 -15.70
CA PHE A 91 -7.19 -1.33 -16.00
C PHE A 91 -5.67 -1.13 -15.80
N LEU A 92 -5.13 -1.57 -14.67
CA LEU A 92 -3.70 -1.44 -14.35
C LEU A 92 -2.81 -2.20 -15.33
N LYS A 93 -3.20 -3.41 -15.78
CA LYS A 93 -2.50 -4.17 -16.82
C LYS A 93 -2.39 -3.39 -18.13
N LYS A 94 -3.51 -2.81 -18.59
CA LYS A 94 -3.54 -2.00 -19.82
C LYS A 94 -2.67 -0.75 -19.69
N LEU A 95 -2.78 -0.04 -18.57
CA LEU A 95 -1.99 1.16 -18.29
C LEU A 95 -0.49 0.83 -18.26
N LEU A 96 -0.08 -0.20 -17.50
CA LEU A 96 1.30 -0.64 -17.46
C LEU A 96 1.80 -1.11 -18.82
N GLY A 97 0.98 -1.86 -19.57
CA GLY A 97 1.30 -2.29 -20.93
C GLY A 97 1.61 -1.09 -21.85
N LEU A 98 0.79 -0.04 -21.80
CA LEU A 98 1.04 1.19 -22.56
C LEU A 98 2.35 1.87 -22.16
N LEU A 99 2.61 1.98 -20.86
CA LEU A 99 3.72 2.75 -20.31
C LEU A 99 5.07 2.03 -20.43
N VAL A 100 5.11 0.75 -20.05
CA VAL A 100 6.31 -0.09 -20.06
C VAL A 100 6.77 -0.37 -21.49
N PHE A 101 5.85 -0.77 -22.37
CA PHE A 101 6.16 -1.03 -23.79
C PHE A 101 6.08 0.22 -24.66
N GLN A 102 5.79 1.38 -24.06
CA GLN A 102 5.79 2.69 -24.70
C GLN A 102 4.94 2.75 -25.98
N ARG A 103 3.75 2.14 -25.95
CA ARG A 103 2.84 1.95 -27.09
C ARG A 103 1.98 3.17 -27.41
N ALA A 104 2.06 4.23 -26.60
CA ALA A 104 1.40 5.50 -26.87
C ALA A 104 2.33 6.69 -26.67
N ARG A 105 2.12 7.80 -27.40
CA ARG A 105 2.83 9.06 -27.13
C ARG A 105 2.14 9.87 -26.02
N THR A 106 0.82 9.85 -25.99
CA THR A 106 0.00 10.43 -24.93
C THR A 106 -0.91 9.35 -24.35
N VAL A 107 -0.90 9.19 -23.03
CA VAL A 107 -1.84 8.32 -22.31
C VAL A 107 -2.81 9.21 -21.52
N ILE A 108 -4.10 8.99 -21.69
CA ILE A 108 -5.17 9.71 -20.99
C ILE A 108 -5.89 8.73 -20.07
N VAL A 109 -6.04 9.10 -18.80
CA VAL A 109 -6.83 8.36 -17.81
C VAL A 109 -8.14 9.11 -17.59
N SER A 110 -9.23 8.49 -18.00
CA SER A 110 -10.59 9.05 -17.95
C SER A 110 -11.32 8.66 -16.70
N TYR A 111 -11.84 9.67 -16.01
CA TYR A 111 -12.65 9.51 -14.81
C TYR A 111 -14.15 9.67 -15.08
N GLY A 112 -14.57 9.87 -16.33
CA GLY A 112 -15.94 10.27 -16.68
C GLY A 112 -17.03 9.28 -16.27
N LYS A 113 -16.70 7.98 -16.17
CA LYS A 113 -17.62 6.93 -15.69
C LYS A 113 -17.38 6.51 -14.25
N CYS A 114 -16.35 7.05 -13.61
CA CYS A 114 -15.96 6.67 -12.27
C CYS A 114 -16.93 7.24 -11.23
N LYS A 115 -17.40 6.38 -10.34
CA LYS A 115 -18.32 6.72 -9.25
C LYS A 115 -17.62 6.67 -7.90
N LYS A 116 -16.69 5.74 -7.72
CA LYS A 116 -15.97 5.54 -6.44
C LYS A 116 -14.52 5.18 -6.70
N ILE A 117 -13.63 5.79 -5.93
CA ILE A 117 -12.22 5.46 -5.83
C ILE A 117 -11.92 5.16 -4.37
N SER A 118 -11.32 4.01 -4.09
CA SER A 118 -10.76 3.73 -2.78
C SER A 118 -9.31 4.23 -2.70
N LEU A 119 -8.89 4.61 -1.50
CA LEU A 119 -7.59 5.25 -1.30
C LEU A 119 -6.43 4.30 -1.61
N GLU A 120 -6.57 3.02 -1.29
CA GLU A 120 -5.52 2.01 -1.51
C GLU A 120 -5.27 1.73 -3.00
N ALA A 121 -6.32 1.72 -3.82
CA ALA A 121 -6.18 1.58 -5.27
C ALA A 121 -5.56 2.82 -5.90
N GLN A 122 -5.97 4.01 -5.45
CA GLN A 122 -5.42 5.27 -5.95
C GLN A 122 -3.93 5.40 -5.62
N VAL A 123 -3.52 5.19 -4.37
CA VAL A 123 -2.11 5.33 -4.00
C VAL A 123 -1.23 4.26 -4.66
N PHE A 124 -1.76 3.06 -4.89
CA PHE A 124 -1.05 2.04 -5.67
C PHE A 124 -0.77 2.50 -7.11
N LEU A 125 -1.79 3.08 -7.77
CA LEU A 125 -1.64 3.70 -9.09
C LEU A 125 -0.59 4.82 -9.05
N ASP A 126 -0.65 5.69 -8.04
CA ASP A 126 0.27 6.83 -7.92
C ASP A 126 1.72 6.38 -7.69
N ILE A 127 1.95 5.33 -6.90
CA ILE A 127 3.31 4.78 -6.72
C ILE A 127 3.83 4.17 -8.02
N ILE A 128 3.00 3.43 -8.76
CA ILE A 128 3.35 2.91 -10.08
C ILE A 128 3.72 4.05 -11.03
N LEU A 129 2.88 5.08 -11.12
CA LEU A 129 3.13 6.24 -11.98
C LEU A 129 4.41 6.96 -11.59
N LYS A 130 4.67 7.14 -10.29
CA LYS A 130 5.91 7.73 -9.77
C LYS A 130 7.13 6.94 -10.22
N ASP A 131 7.07 5.61 -10.15
CA ASP A 131 8.17 4.73 -10.54
C ASP A 131 8.40 4.75 -12.06
N ILE A 132 7.32 4.72 -12.86
CA ILE A 132 7.39 4.83 -14.32
C ILE A 132 7.95 6.20 -14.75
N ILE A 133 7.50 7.30 -14.14
CA ILE A 133 8.04 8.64 -14.41
C ILE A 133 9.54 8.69 -14.06
N THR A 134 9.95 8.04 -12.97
CA THR A 134 11.35 7.94 -12.57
C THR A 134 12.16 7.13 -13.60
N PHE A 135 11.61 6.02 -14.09
CA PHE A 135 12.20 5.25 -15.19
C PHE A 135 12.37 6.11 -16.45
N PHE A 136 11.34 6.84 -16.87
CA PHE A 136 11.42 7.74 -18.01
C PHE A 136 12.49 8.84 -17.82
N LYS A 137 12.59 9.42 -16.62
CA LYS A 137 13.65 10.39 -16.29
C LYS A 137 15.05 9.79 -16.42
N ARG A 138 15.26 8.54 -15.95
CA ARG A 138 16.54 7.82 -16.09
C ARG A 138 16.87 7.57 -17.56
N CYS A 139 15.90 7.06 -18.33
CA CYS A 139 16.07 6.80 -19.76
C CYS A 139 16.35 8.07 -20.58
N ASN A 140 15.71 9.20 -20.25
CA ASN A 140 15.88 10.47 -20.97
C ASN A 140 17.30 11.06 -20.85
N GLN A 141 18.13 10.57 -19.92
CA GLN A 141 19.56 10.91 -19.83
C GLN A 141 20.36 10.36 -21.02
N TYR A 142 19.81 9.38 -21.75
CA TYR A 142 20.46 8.68 -22.84
C TYR A 142 19.72 8.93 -24.16
N LYS A 143 20.40 9.47 -25.18
CA LYS A 143 19.79 9.83 -26.47
C LYS A 143 19.07 8.65 -27.15
N LYS A 144 19.63 7.43 -27.06
CA LYS A 144 19.07 6.20 -27.65
C LYS A 144 17.86 5.63 -26.89
N LEU A 145 17.65 6.04 -25.63
CA LEU A 145 16.58 5.53 -24.77
C LEU A 145 15.49 6.55 -24.49
N LYS A 146 15.43 7.65 -25.25
CA LYS A 146 14.44 8.70 -25.00
C LYS A 146 13.02 8.11 -24.98
N PRO A 147 12.28 8.26 -23.87
CA PRO A 147 10.95 7.70 -23.77
C PRO A 147 10.04 8.21 -24.88
N ARG A 148 9.25 7.33 -25.49
CA ARG A 148 8.27 7.65 -26.51
C ARG A 148 7.00 8.24 -25.89
N VAL A 149 6.57 7.72 -24.74
CA VAL A 149 5.52 8.34 -23.93
C VAL A 149 6.01 9.72 -23.50
N LYS A 150 5.27 10.76 -23.88
CA LYS A 150 5.58 12.16 -23.58
C LYS A 150 4.67 12.76 -22.53
N ARG A 151 3.42 12.29 -22.46
CA ARG A 151 2.38 12.86 -21.61
C ARG A 151 1.53 11.76 -21.02
N ILE A 152 1.26 11.88 -19.72
CA ILE A 152 0.25 11.13 -18.98
C ILE A 152 -0.65 12.20 -18.37
N ARG A 153 -1.97 12.15 -18.60
CA ARG A 153 -2.92 13.14 -18.06
C ARG A 153 -4.22 12.47 -17.62
N GLY A 154 -4.89 13.07 -16.64
CA GLY A 154 -6.28 12.78 -16.32
C GLY A 154 -7.25 13.63 -17.14
N ASP A 155 -8.42 13.11 -17.47
CA ASP A 155 -9.56 13.86 -18.02
C ASP A 155 -10.90 13.45 -17.37
N ASP A 156 -11.94 14.22 -17.66
CA ASP A 156 -13.33 13.96 -17.23
C ASP A 156 -13.53 13.77 -15.71
N ILE A 157 -12.80 14.52 -14.87
CA ILE A 157 -12.93 14.51 -13.40
C ILE A 157 -14.10 15.42 -12.98
N SER A 158 -15.33 14.95 -13.17
CA SER A 158 -16.55 15.70 -12.85
C SER A 158 -17.18 15.34 -11.51
N ASN A 159 -17.01 14.09 -11.04
CA ASN A 159 -17.55 13.63 -9.76
C ASN A 159 -16.89 14.40 -8.59
N PRO A 160 -17.67 15.07 -7.71
CA PRO A 160 -17.13 15.89 -6.63
C PRO A 160 -16.24 15.14 -5.63
N ASP A 161 -16.62 13.92 -5.25
CA ASP A 161 -15.86 13.14 -4.25
C ASP A 161 -14.53 12.65 -4.85
N ILE A 162 -14.55 12.21 -6.11
CA ILE A 162 -13.33 11.86 -6.84
C ILE A 162 -12.44 13.09 -7.01
N LYS A 163 -13.02 14.24 -7.35
CA LYS A 163 -12.28 15.49 -7.47
C LYS A 163 -11.60 15.86 -6.15
N LYS A 164 -12.33 15.82 -5.03
CA LYS A 164 -11.76 16.07 -3.69
C LYS A 164 -10.59 15.14 -3.39
N LEU A 165 -10.76 13.83 -3.58
CA LEU A 165 -9.71 12.84 -3.36
C LEU A 165 -8.48 13.13 -4.22
N LEU A 166 -8.65 13.25 -5.54
CA LEU A 166 -7.54 13.39 -6.48
C LEU A 166 -6.74 14.67 -6.27
N TYR A 167 -7.42 15.80 -6.08
CA TYR A 167 -6.75 17.10 -5.92
C TYR A 167 -6.27 17.38 -4.50
N SER A 168 -6.67 16.57 -3.51
CA SER A 168 -6.13 16.67 -2.14
C SER A 168 -4.93 15.76 -1.95
N VAL A 169 -5.01 14.50 -2.42
CA VAL A 169 -4.00 13.47 -2.13
C VAL A 169 -3.71 12.49 -3.28
N GLY A 170 -4.38 12.57 -4.43
CA GLY A 170 -4.17 11.65 -5.56
C GLY A 170 -3.21 12.15 -6.64
N SER A 171 -3.35 11.61 -7.86
CA SER A 171 -2.39 11.83 -8.96
C SER A 171 -2.07 13.30 -9.27
N PRO A 172 -3.04 14.23 -9.38
CA PRO A 172 -2.74 15.66 -9.58
C PRO A 172 -1.85 16.25 -8.47
N ALA A 173 -2.18 15.98 -7.20
CA ALA A 173 -1.40 16.45 -6.06
C ALA A 173 0.01 15.85 -6.05
N ILE A 174 0.13 14.54 -6.28
CA ILE A 174 1.41 13.81 -6.15
C ILE A 174 2.36 14.06 -7.35
N HIS A 175 1.83 14.15 -8.57
CA HIS A 175 2.66 14.12 -9.79
C HIS A 175 2.77 15.46 -10.51
N ALA A 176 1.76 16.32 -10.36
CA ALA A 176 1.70 17.61 -11.06
C ALA A 176 1.89 18.80 -10.11
N ASP A 177 2.04 18.56 -8.79
CA ASP A 177 2.07 19.61 -7.77
C ASP A 177 0.84 20.53 -7.89
N TYR A 178 -0.30 19.93 -8.24
CA TYR A 178 -1.54 20.65 -8.49
C TYR A 178 -2.59 20.22 -7.47
N GLU A 179 -2.62 20.95 -6.36
CA GLU A 179 -3.52 20.74 -5.25
C GLU A 179 -4.67 21.76 -5.27
N ILE A 180 -5.86 21.32 -4.88
CA ILE A 180 -7.02 22.19 -4.62
C ILE A 180 -7.37 22.06 -3.14
N LYS A 181 -7.44 23.18 -2.43
CA LYS A 181 -7.85 23.20 -1.02
C LYS A 181 -9.37 23.11 -0.92
N PHE A 182 -9.86 22.13 -0.17
CA PHE A 182 -11.27 21.98 0.16
C PHE A 182 -11.43 22.20 1.67
N LYS A 183 -12.45 22.97 2.08
CA LYS A 183 -12.64 23.34 3.50
C LYS A 183 -13.00 22.15 4.38
N ASP A 184 -13.64 21.16 3.78
CA ASP A 184 -14.13 19.93 4.41
C ASP A 184 -13.11 18.79 4.33
N ILE A 185 -11.89 19.02 3.84
CA ILE A 185 -10.85 18.01 3.72
C ILE A 185 -9.62 18.37 4.54
N ILE A 186 -9.11 17.41 5.31
CA ILE A 186 -7.78 17.47 5.93
C ILE A 186 -6.91 16.42 5.22
N PRO A 187 -5.92 16.84 4.40
CA PRO A 187 -5.08 15.90 3.67
C PRO A 187 -3.88 15.43 4.50
N TYR A 188 -3.62 14.13 4.49
CA TYR A 188 -2.35 13.55 4.90
C TYR A 188 -1.60 13.11 3.63
N LYS A 189 -0.66 13.95 3.21
CA LYS A 189 0.07 13.79 1.94
C LYS A 189 0.88 12.49 1.94
N LEU A 190 1.15 11.99 0.73
CA LEU A 190 1.93 10.76 0.55
C LEU A 190 3.32 10.87 1.20
N CYS A 191 3.51 10.17 2.32
CA CYS A 191 4.79 9.96 2.95
C CYS A 191 5.47 8.73 2.33
N ILE A 192 6.75 8.87 1.98
CA ILE A 192 7.56 7.79 1.41
C ILE A 192 8.84 7.68 2.23
N HIS A 193 9.01 6.54 2.89
CA HIS A 193 10.23 6.26 3.65
C HIS A 193 11.04 5.17 2.95
N ASN A 194 12.38 5.32 2.96
CA ASN A 194 13.32 4.35 2.42
C ASN A 194 14.37 4.00 3.48
N SER A 195 14.31 2.77 4.00
CA SER A 195 15.16 2.32 5.11
C SER A 195 16.63 2.08 4.72
N LEU A 196 16.95 2.01 3.42
CA LEU A 196 18.35 1.83 2.97
C LEU A 196 19.18 3.11 3.01
N ASN A 197 18.56 4.28 3.06
CA ASN A 197 19.29 5.52 3.12
C ASN A 197 19.57 5.86 4.59
N THR A 198 20.83 5.67 5.00
CA THR A 198 21.31 5.79 6.39
C THR A 198 21.72 7.22 6.77
N SER A 199 21.36 8.21 5.96
CA SER A 199 21.65 9.61 6.29
C SER A 199 20.96 10.01 7.61
N LYS A 200 21.60 10.89 8.41
CA LYS A 200 20.99 11.45 9.65
C LYS A 200 19.58 12.01 9.40
N LYS A 201 19.33 12.50 8.19
CA LYS A 201 18.03 12.99 7.72
C LYS A 201 16.93 11.92 7.73
N ASN A 202 17.27 10.65 7.46
CA ASN A 202 16.30 9.55 7.43
C ASN A 202 15.96 8.98 8.81
N ILE A 203 16.87 9.08 9.79
CA ILE A 203 16.55 8.72 11.18
C ILE A 203 15.51 9.71 11.72
N ALA A 204 15.76 11.01 11.54
CA ALA A 204 14.79 12.05 11.90
C ALA A 204 13.48 11.94 11.09
N GLN A 205 13.53 11.46 9.85
CA GLN A 205 12.33 11.28 9.03
C GLN A 205 11.34 10.29 9.66
N LYS A 206 11.78 9.30 10.45
CA LYS A 206 10.87 8.38 11.12
C LYS A 206 10.00 9.08 12.17
N ASP A 207 10.63 9.88 13.01
CA ASP A 207 9.93 10.65 14.04
C ASP A 207 9.01 11.70 13.41
N VAL A 208 9.46 12.32 12.30
CA VAL A 208 8.65 13.24 11.50
C VAL A 208 7.44 12.51 10.90
N ASP A 209 7.60 11.32 10.33
CA ASP A 209 6.49 10.55 9.74
C ASP A 209 5.45 10.17 10.80
N THR A 210 5.90 9.72 11.98
CA THR A 210 5.03 9.38 13.12
C THR A 210 4.28 10.60 13.61
N THR A 211 4.97 11.73 13.80
CA THR A 211 4.37 12.99 14.25
C THR A 211 3.35 13.50 13.24
N THR A 212 3.69 13.51 11.95
CA THR A 212 2.77 13.98 10.89
C THR A 212 1.50 13.15 10.81
N LEU A 213 1.59 11.83 11.02
CA LEU A 213 0.41 10.96 11.05
C LEU A 213 -0.40 11.15 12.35
N ALA A 214 0.26 11.36 13.49
CA ALA A 214 -0.43 11.68 14.74
C ALA A 214 -1.18 13.03 14.64
N ASP A 215 -0.52 14.07 14.12
CA ASP A 215 -1.12 15.39 13.86
C ASP A 215 -2.35 15.25 12.95
N TYR A 216 -2.25 14.47 11.87
CA TYR A 216 -3.40 14.20 10.99
C TYR A 216 -4.59 13.58 11.73
N VAL A 217 -4.35 12.62 12.63
CA VAL A 217 -5.42 12.02 13.45
C VAL A 217 -6.00 13.06 14.40
N ILE A 218 -5.16 13.83 15.08
CA ILE A 218 -5.57 14.89 16.02
C ILE A 218 -6.42 15.94 15.30
N ASP A 219 -5.93 16.50 14.19
CA ASP A 219 -6.64 17.50 13.38
C ASP A 219 -8.02 16.97 12.92
N SER A 220 -8.10 15.68 12.56
CA SER A 220 -9.35 15.03 12.15
C SER A 220 -10.36 14.92 13.30
N LEU A 221 -9.88 14.61 14.51
CA LEU A 221 -10.69 14.50 15.72
C LEU A 221 -11.15 15.89 16.21
N GLU A 222 -10.26 16.88 16.18
CA GLU A 222 -10.58 18.27 16.53
C GLU A 222 -11.68 18.83 15.65
N ARG A 223 -11.70 18.48 14.35
CA ARG A 223 -12.78 18.87 13.44
C ARG A 223 -14.15 18.35 13.86
N MET A 224 -14.16 17.26 14.62
CA MET A 224 -15.35 16.62 15.19
C MET A 224 -15.59 16.99 16.64
N ASN A 225 -14.89 18.00 17.18
CA ASN A 225 -14.93 18.42 18.58
C ASN A 225 -14.51 17.31 19.57
N ILE A 226 -13.65 16.39 19.13
CA ILE A 226 -13.11 15.32 19.95
C ILE A 226 -11.68 15.71 20.35
N SER A 227 -11.41 15.77 21.65
CA SER A 227 -10.07 16.06 22.17
C SER A 227 -9.48 14.84 22.86
N LEU A 228 -8.21 14.58 22.60
CA LEU A 228 -7.44 13.54 23.28
C LEU A 228 -6.66 14.15 24.45
N SER A 229 -6.63 13.44 25.57
CA SER A 229 -5.72 13.75 26.69
C SER A 229 -4.26 13.49 26.30
N GLY A 230 -3.31 14.07 27.05
CA GLY A 230 -1.88 13.87 26.79
C GLY A 230 -1.46 12.40 26.78
N THR A 231 -2.05 11.57 27.65
CA THR A 231 -1.80 10.12 27.68
C THR A 231 -2.39 9.38 26.47
N GLU A 232 -3.53 9.84 25.94
CA GLU A 232 -4.13 9.26 24.74
C GLU A 232 -3.31 9.61 23.48
N ILE A 233 -2.77 10.83 23.41
CA ILE A 233 -1.86 11.25 22.34
C ILE A 233 -0.57 10.42 22.36
N GLU A 234 0.04 10.24 23.53
CA GLU A 234 1.26 9.43 23.66
C GLU A 234 1.02 7.97 23.21
N ASN A 235 -0.10 7.38 23.65
CA ASN A 235 -0.50 6.03 23.24
C ASN A 235 -0.74 5.93 21.73
N LEU A 236 -1.37 6.94 21.13
CA LEU A 236 -1.59 7.04 19.69
C LEU A 236 -0.26 7.10 18.92
N CYS A 237 0.66 7.97 19.34
CA CYS A 237 2.00 8.10 18.73
C CYS A 237 2.79 6.79 18.81
N ASN A 238 2.76 6.11 19.96
CA ASN A 238 3.44 4.83 20.14
C ASN A 238 2.89 3.77 19.17
N VAL A 239 1.56 3.67 19.08
CA VAL A 239 0.88 2.72 18.20
C VAL A 239 1.11 3.04 16.72
N ILE A 240 1.06 4.30 16.32
CA ILE A 240 1.41 4.74 14.96
C ILE A 240 2.87 4.40 14.63
N GLY A 241 3.78 4.65 15.57
CA GLY A 241 5.20 4.30 15.41
C GLY A 241 5.38 2.80 15.17
N GLU A 242 4.72 1.96 15.96
CA GLU A 242 4.79 0.50 15.83
C GLU A 242 4.27 0.01 14.48
N ILE A 243 3.13 0.50 14.00
CA ILE A 243 2.57 0.05 12.71
C ILE A 243 3.44 0.50 11.53
N LEU A 244 4.01 1.70 11.59
CA LEU A 244 4.91 2.22 10.58
C LEU A 244 6.24 1.45 10.57
N ILE A 245 6.73 1.02 11.74
CA ILE A 245 7.89 0.12 11.85
C ILE A 245 7.58 -1.26 11.27
N ASN A 246 6.40 -1.82 11.55
CA ASN A 246 5.98 -3.10 10.97
C ASN A 246 5.92 -3.02 9.44
N ALA A 247 5.35 -1.95 8.88
CA ALA A 247 5.34 -1.74 7.44
C ALA A 247 6.75 -1.64 6.83
N GLU A 248 7.72 -1.08 7.56
CA GLU A 248 9.13 -1.04 7.14
C GLU A 248 9.79 -2.42 7.20
N GLU A 249 9.67 -3.12 8.33
CA GLU A 249 10.33 -4.40 8.54
C GLU A 249 9.75 -5.52 7.69
N HIS A 250 8.46 -5.45 7.40
CA HIS A 250 7.79 -6.35 6.49
C HIS A 250 7.93 -5.92 5.02
N SER A 251 8.62 -4.81 4.71
CA SER A 251 9.01 -4.48 3.33
C SER A 251 10.31 -5.19 2.96
N SER A 252 10.29 -6.14 2.02
CA SER A 252 11.56 -6.61 1.40
C SER A 252 12.12 -5.58 0.41
N ASN A 253 11.27 -4.62 -0.02
CA ASN A 253 11.69 -3.54 -0.88
C ASN A 253 12.32 -2.35 -0.15
N ASN A 254 12.29 -2.31 1.19
CA ASN A 254 12.80 -1.23 2.03
C ASN A 254 12.04 0.10 1.87
N PHE A 255 10.84 0.04 1.28
CA PHE A 255 9.96 1.19 1.12
C PHE A 255 8.65 0.96 1.88
N ARG A 256 8.22 1.99 2.62
CA ARG A 256 6.85 2.10 3.13
C ARG A 256 6.21 3.39 2.62
N TYR A 257 4.90 3.35 2.52
CA TYR A 257 4.05 4.43 2.05
C TYR A 257 2.93 4.63 3.05
N SER A 258 2.60 5.88 3.34
CA SER A 258 1.41 6.23 4.11
C SER A 258 0.74 7.46 3.52
N ILE A 259 -0.59 7.43 3.46
CA ILE A 259 -1.40 8.51 2.88
C ILE A 259 -2.81 8.46 3.47
N GLY A 260 -3.46 9.62 3.58
CA GLY A 260 -4.78 9.71 4.20
C GLY A 260 -5.51 10.97 3.80
N TYR A 261 -6.82 10.98 3.97
CA TYR A 261 -7.57 12.22 3.96
C TYR A 261 -8.83 12.06 4.80
N PHE A 262 -9.15 13.10 5.55
CA PHE A 262 -10.38 13.19 6.31
C PHE A 262 -11.41 13.97 5.49
N THR A 263 -12.68 13.62 5.63
CA THR A 263 -13.80 14.36 5.03
C THR A 263 -14.84 14.69 6.09
N GLU A 264 -15.04 15.97 6.36
CA GLU A 264 -16.14 16.45 7.20
C GLU A 264 -17.42 16.53 6.35
N LYS A 265 -18.54 16.07 6.91
CA LYS A 265 -19.84 16.08 6.25
C LYS A 265 -20.93 16.54 7.20
N ARG A 266 -21.87 17.30 6.63
CA ARG A 266 -23.10 17.72 7.28
C ARG A 266 -24.26 17.33 6.38
N GLU A 267 -24.87 16.19 6.65
CA GLU A 267 -25.97 15.65 5.85
C GLU A 267 -27.13 15.26 6.78
N ASN A 268 -28.37 15.57 6.40
CA ASN A 268 -29.59 15.24 7.16
C ASN A 268 -29.56 15.67 8.64
N GLY A 269 -28.94 16.82 8.93
CA GLY A 269 -28.80 17.34 10.30
C GLY A 269 -27.75 16.63 11.16
N LYS A 270 -27.02 15.65 10.61
CA LYS A 270 -25.93 14.96 11.30
C LYS A 270 -24.59 15.55 10.86
N HIS A 271 -23.75 15.91 11.83
CA HIS A 271 -22.35 16.25 11.60
C HIS A 271 -21.49 15.00 11.85
N TYR A 272 -20.75 14.61 10.83
CA TYR A 272 -19.88 13.44 10.88
C TYR A 272 -18.63 13.62 10.03
N GLY A 273 -17.62 12.83 10.36
CA GLY A 273 -16.34 12.81 9.68
C GLY A 273 -16.04 11.43 9.14
N ILE A 274 -15.36 11.35 8.00
CA ILE A 274 -14.83 10.09 7.50
C ILE A 274 -13.31 10.21 7.41
N PHE A 275 -12.63 9.55 8.32
CA PHE A 275 -11.18 9.42 8.35
C PHE A 275 -10.73 8.27 7.45
N ARG A 276 -9.75 8.53 6.58
CA ARG A 276 -9.13 7.48 5.77
C ARG A 276 -7.63 7.47 5.92
N LEU A 277 -7.07 6.28 6.01
CA LEU A 277 -5.63 6.06 6.08
C LEU A 277 -5.27 4.78 5.34
N VAL A 278 -4.23 4.85 4.52
CA VAL A 278 -3.61 3.68 3.92
C VAL A 278 -2.13 3.67 4.30
N ILE A 279 -1.67 2.54 4.81
CA ILE A 279 -0.24 2.23 4.99
C ILE A 279 0.07 1.02 4.12
N MET A 280 1.09 1.10 3.28
CA MET A 280 1.44 -0.02 2.40
C MET A 280 2.94 -0.17 2.18
N ASN A 281 3.32 -1.37 1.78
CA ASN A 281 4.65 -1.71 1.31
C ASN A 281 4.57 -2.67 0.11
N PHE A 282 5.67 -2.73 -0.64
CA PHE A 282 5.87 -3.75 -1.67
C PHE A 282 6.95 -4.74 -1.22
N GLY A 283 6.89 -5.94 -1.80
CA GLY A 283 7.85 -6.99 -1.54
C GLY A 283 7.19 -8.27 -1.06
N GLN A 284 7.97 -9.09 -0.36
CA GLN A 284 7.49 -10.35 0.20
C GLN A 284 6.26 -10.11 1.09
N THR A 285 5.25 -10.95 0.92
CA THR A 285 4.06 -10.96 1.77
C THR A 285 4.43 -11.41 3.19
N ILE A 286 3.52 -11.22 4.14
CA ILE A 286 3.69 -11.72 5.51
C ILE A 286 3.97 -13.24 5.48
N TYR A 287 3.15 -13.99 4.74
CA TYR A 287 3.31 -15.42 4.58
C TYR A 287 4.66 -15.81 3.99
N GLU A 288 5.06 -15.18 2.88
CA GLU A 288 6.35 -15.43 2.22
C GLU A 288 7.53 -15.16 3.17
N LYS A 289 7.46 -14.10 3.99
CA LYS A 289 8.50 -13.80 4.99
C LYS A 289 8.63 -14.87 6.06
N PHE A 290 7.52 -15.41 6.56
CA PHE A 290 7.57 -16.48 7.55
C PHE A 290 7.99 -17.82 6.94
N LYS A 291 7.65 -18.09 5.68
CA LYS A 291 8.10 -19.27 4.93
C LYS A 291 9.56 -19.17 4.45
N ASP A 292 10.16 -17.99 4.46
CA ASP A 292 11.55 -17.78 4.04
C ASP A 292 12.51 -18.69 4.86
N PRO A 293 13.36 -19.50 4.19
CA PRO A 293 14.35 -20.34 4.87
C PRO A 293 15.29 -19.58 5.80
N TYR A 294 15.49 -18.29 5.56
CA TYR A 294 16.32 -17.39 6.35
C TYR A 294 15.54 -16.57 7.38
N CYS A 295 14.24 -16.83 7.57
CA CYS A 295 13.44 -16.21 8.63
C CYS A 295 14.13 -16.44 10.00
N LYS A 296 14.38 -15.35 10.74
CA LYS A 296 15.20 -15.35 11.95
C LYS A 296 14.48 -15.98 13.14
N ASN A 297 13.16 -15.84 13.22
CA ASN A 297 12.37 -16.37 14.32
C ASN A 297 11.85 -17.78 14.06
N LYS A 298 12.71 -18.78 14.25
CA LYS A 298 12.34 -20.19 14.01
C LYS A 298 11.24 -20.71 14.96
N SER A 299 11.11 -20.17 16.17
CA SER A 299 10.07 -20.61 17.10
C SER A 299 8.68 -20.20 16.63
N SER A 300 8.50 -18.97 16.15
CA SER A 300 7.24 -18.51 15.56
C SER A 300 6.86 -19.33 14.33
N VAL A 301 7.83 -19.63 13.46
CA VAL A 301 7.60 -20.46 12.26
C VAL A 301 7.15 -21.88 12.64
N GLU A 302 7.74 -22.47 13.66
CA GLU A 302 7.35 -23.81 14.13
C GLU A 302 5.94 -23.81 14.75
N LYS A 303 5.57 -22.78 15.51
CA LYS A 303 4.19 -22.62 16.02
C LYS A 303 3.18 -22.48 14.87
N MET A 304 3.48 -21.66 13.86
CA MET A 304 2.65 -21.51 12.66
C MET A 304 2.49 -22.82 11.90
N ARG A 305 3.59 -23.57 11.73
CA ARG A 305 3.57 -24.87 11.06
C ARG A 305 2.67 -25.87 11.80
N ARG A 306 2.82 -25.98 13.12
CA ARG A 306 1.97 -26.87 13.93
C ARG A 306 0.49 -26.51 13.83
N LEU A 307 0.17 -25.21 13.85
CA LEU A 307 -1.21 -24.75 13.65
C LEU A 307 -1.73 -25.15 12.27
N SER A 308 -0.94 -24.94 11.22
CA SER A 308 -1.26 -25.33 9.84
C SER A 308 -1.46 -26.84 9.68
N ASP A 309 -0.61 -27.66 10.30
CA ASP A 309 -0.72 -29.12 10.28
C ASP A 309 -2.03 -29.58 10.93
N GLN A 310 -2.44 -28.92 12.02
CA GLN A 310 -3.72 -29.23 12.66
C GLN A 310 -4.92 -28.86 11.78
N TYR A 311 -4.87 -27.71 11.10
CA TYR A 311 -5.90 -27.31 10.13
C TYR A 311 -5.97 -28.30 8.96
N THR A 312 -4.81 -28.78 8.49
CA THR A 312 -4.71 -29.78 7.43
C THR A 312 -5.34 -31.12 7.87
N ARG A 313 -4.96 -31.64 9.05
CA ARG A 313 -5.51 -32.90 9.59
C ARG A 313 -7.02 -32.84 9.82
N ARG A 314 -7.55 -31.67 10.13
CA ARG A 314 -8.99 -31.43 10.35
C ARG A 314 -9.74 -31.05 9.06
N GLY A 315 -9.06 -30.93 7.93
CA GLY A 315 -9.68 -30.57 6.65
C GLY A 315 -10.31 -29.17 6.64
N LEU A 316 -9.74 -28.20 7.37
CA LEU A 316 -10.34 -26.87 7.53
C LEU A 316 -10.05 -25.90 6.39
N PHE A 317 -9.02 -26.16 5.59
CA PHE A 317 -8.67 -25.33 4.44
C PHE A 317 -9.66 -25.53 3.29
N THR A 318 -10.08 -24.41 2.69
CA THR A 318 -10.97 -24.38 1.52
C THR A 318 -10.28 -23.60 0.39
N PRO A 319 -10.08 -24.21 -0.80
CA PRO A 319 -9.40 -23.55 -1.92
C PRO A 319 -10.06 -22.22 -2.31
N ALA A 320 -9.26 -21.21 -2.58
CA ALA A 320 -9.67 -19.85 -2.95
C ALA A 320 -10.64 -19.17 -1.96
N GLU A 321 -10.77 -19.68 -0.75
CA GLU A 321 -11.61 -19.10 0.31
C GLU A 321 -10.83 -18.92 1.62
N PHE A 322 -10.16 -19.97 2.08
CA PHE A 322 -9.34 -19.94 3.29
C PHE A 322 -8.21 -20.98 3.16
N GLU A 323 -7.01 -20.50 2.82
CA GLU A 323 -5.83 -21.33 2.58
C GLU A 323 -4.76 -21.11 3.65
N GLU A 324 -3.68 -21.91 3.60
CA GLU A 324 -2.56 -21.82 4.56
C GLU A 324 -2.01 -20.39 4.67
N GLU A 325 -1.90 -19.67 3.55
CA GLU A 325 -1.45 -18.28 3.51
C GLU A 325 -2.29 -17.38 4.43
N THR A 326 -3.61 -17.54 4.39
CA THR A 326 -4.57 -16.74 5.17
C THR A 326 -4.46 -17.04 6.65
N LEU A 327 -4.30 -18.31 7.02
CA LEU A 327 -4.08 -18.72 8.41
C LEU A 327 -2.78 -18.13 8.98
N TRP A 328 -1.67 -18.22 8.23
CA TRP A 328 -0.38 -17.70 8.67
C TRP A 328 -0.41 -16.18 8.80
N THR A 329 -1.09 -15.50 7.88
CA THR A 329 -1.29 -14.05 7.95
C THR A 329 -2.10 -13.67 9.19
N LEU A 330 -3.21 -14.36 9.48
CA LEU A 330 -3.98 -14.13 10.71
C LEU A 330 -3.14 -14.39 11.96
N TYR A 331 -2.40 -15.50 11.98
CA TYR A 331 -1.57 -15.85 13.13
C TYR A 331 -0.43 -14.83 13.35
N SER A 332 0.07 -14.20 12.29
CA SER A 332 1.11 -13.17 12.40
C SER A 332 0.67 -11.91 13.14
N LEU A 333 -0.63 -11.66 13.24
CA LEU A 333 -1.18 -10.50 13.94
C LEU A 333 -1.21 -10.70 15.45
N GLN A 334 -1.16 -11.94 15.93
CA GLN A 334 -1.33 -12.26 17.34
C GLN A 334 -0.16 -11.75 18.19
N GLU A 335 -0.43 -11.46 19.46
CA GLU A 335 0.59 -10.91 20.35
C GLU A 335 1.79 -11.87 20.49
N GLY A 336 3.00 -11.31 20.38
CA GLY A 336 4.25 -12.06 20.49
C GLY A 336 4.70 -12.78 19.20
N VAL A 337 3.98 -12.64 18.09
CA VAL A 337 4.35 -13.25 16.81
C VAL A 337 5.15 -12.26 15.95
N THR A 338 6.36 -12.64 15.54
CA THR A 338 7.24 -11.79 14.72
C THR A 338 8.21 -12.61 13.88
N SER A 339 8.57 -12.15 12.68
CA SER A 339 9.61 -12.74 11.83
C SER A 339 11.03 -12.30 12.20
N THR A 340 11.18 -11.34 13.10
CA THR A 340 12.47 -10.75 13.52
C THR A 340 13.19 -11.55 14.60
N ASP A 341 14.49 -11.31 14.79
CA ASP A 341 15.29 -12.05 15.77
C ASP A 341 14.85 -11.75 17.23
N PRO A 342 14.38 -12.77 17.98
CA PRO A 342 13.92 -12.59 19.36
C PRO A 342 15.03 -12.17 20.33
N LYS A 343 16.32 -12.38 19.99
CA LYS A 343 17.46 -11.95 20.82
C LYS A 343 17.73 -10.44 20.74
N VAL A 344 17.37 -9.84 19.61
CA VAL A 344 17.57 -8.39 19.37
C VAL A 344 16.39 -7.58 19.93
N TYR A 345 15.18 -8.15 19.95
CA TYR A 345 13.97 -7.43 20.36
C TYR A 345 13.06 -8.27 21.27
N LYS A 346 13.34 -8.25 22.58
CA LYS A 346 12.61 -9.04 23.59
C LYS A 346 11.14 -8.67 23.80
N LYS A 347 10.67 -7.51 23.32
CA LYS A 347 9.29 -6.98 23.54
C LYS A 347 8.49 -6.79 22.24
N ARG A 348 8.94 -7.32 21.11
CA ARG A 348 8.24 -7.17 19.82
C ARG A 348 7.13 -8.21 19.64
N GLY A 349 6.09 -7.81 18.92
CA GLY A 349 4.93 -8.65 18.60
C GLY A 349 3.60 -8.11 19.12
N ASN A 350 3.57 -6.93 19.75
CA ASN A 350 2.35 -6.44 20.42
C ASN A 350 1.65 -5.30 19.65
N GLY A 351 2.31 -4.74 18.62
CA GLY A 351 1.88 -3.48 18.02
C GLY A 351 0.75 -3.57 16.99
N SER A 352 0.63 -4.67 16.25
CA SER A 352 -0.45 -4.78 15.24
C SER A 352 -1.83 -4.86 15.89
N LEU A 353 -1.99 -5.69 16.93
CA LEU A 353 -3.25 -5.78 17.69
C LEU A 353 -3.52 -4.53 18.51
N ARG A 354 -2.51 -3.93 19.14
CA ARG A 354 -2.70 -2.64 19.83
C ARG A 354 -3.08 -1.53 18.88
N PHE A 355 -2.54 -1.53 17.66
CA PHE A 355 -2.97 -0.64 16.60
C PHE A 355 -4.43 -0.87 16.26
N ILE A 356 -4.83 -2.09 15.94
CA ILE A 356 -6.23 -2.44 15.70
C ILE A 356 -7.11 -1.95 16.87
N GLU A 357 -6.78 -2.31 18.10
CA GLU A 357 -7.58 -1.97 19.28
C GLU A 357 -7.71 -0.46 19.46
N ASN A 358 -6.60 0.28 19.47
CA ASN A 358 -6.61 1.72 19.66
C ASN A 358 -7.29 2.44 18.49
N PHE A 359 -7.10 1.94 17.27
CA PHE A 359 -7.72 2.49 16.08
C PHE A 359 -9.25 2.34 16.10
N PHE A 360 -9.78 1.26 16.69
CA PHE A 360 -11.22 1.09 16.90
C PHE A 360 -11.73 1.87 18.12
N LYS A 361 -10.92 2.06 19.16
CA LYS A 361 -11.27 2.95 20.30
C LYS A 361 -11.50 4.40 19.86
N LEU A 362 -10.85 4.86 18.77
CA LEU A 362 -11.10 6.19 18.19
C LEU A 362 -12.55 6.42 17.74
N ARG A 363 -13.36 5.35 17.60
CA ARG A 363 -14.77 5.43 17.21
C ARG A 363 -15.69 5.97 18.31
N GLY A 364 -15.25 6.00 19.57
CA GLY A 364 -16.10 6.35 20.72
C GLY A 364 -16.91 5.15 21.27
N LYS A 365 -17.49 5.31 22.47
CA LYS A 365 -18.06 4.19 23.27
C LYS A 365 -19.48 3.76 22.88
N ASN A 366 -20.22 4.57 22.15
CA ASN A 366 -21.66 4.39 21.91
C ASN A 366 -22.02 3.96 20.48
N PHE A 367 -21.06 3.45 19.71
CA PHE A 367 -21.28 3.19 18.30
C PHE A 367 -21.69 1.75 17.99
N THR A 368 -22.87 1.62 17.39
CA THR A 368 -23.26 0.46 16.56
C THR A 368 -22.93 0.79 15.10
N ASP A 369 -21.65 1.10 14.81
CA ASP A 369 -21.26 1.38 13.43
C ASP A 369 -20.77 0.11 12.74
N TYR A 370 -21.51 -0.31 11.72
CA TYR A 370 -21.02 -1.33 10.78
C TYR A 370 -20.28 -0.71 9.58
N GLU A 371 -20.17 0.63 9.49
CA GLU A 371 -19.54 1.34 8.37
C GLU A 371 -18.03 1.48 8.55
N SER A 372 -17.57 1.76 9.77
CA SER A 372 -16.16 1.84 10.08
C SER A 372 -15.47 0.48 9.89
N LYS A 373 -14.41 0.45 9.09
CA LYS A 373 -13.71 -0.80 8.74
C LYS A 373 -12.21 -0.59 8.62
N MET A 374 -11.47 -1.65 8.90
CA MET A 374 -10.06 -1.74 8.59
C MET A 374 -9.76 -3.06 7.89
N THR A 375 -9.10 -2.99 6.75
CA THR A 375 -8.72 -4.14 5.93
C THR A 375 -7.20 -4.29 5.92
N ILE A 376 -6.70 -5.47 6.25
CA ILE A 376 -5.31 -5.87 6.02
C ILE A 376 -5.31 -6.83 4.84
N VAL A 377 -4.51 -6.55 3.82
CA VAL A 377 -4.26 -7.46 2.70
C VAL A 377 -2.78 -7.71 2.58
N SER A 378 -2.40 -8.98 2.50
CA SER A 378 -1.03 -9.43 2.25
C SER A 378 -1.07 -10.60 1.29
N GLY A 379 -0.53 -10.44 0.07
CA GLY A 379 -0.66 -11.47 -0.97
C GLY A 379 -2.11 -11.71 -1.35
N LYS A 380 -2.57 -12.95 -1.19
CA LYS A 380 -3.96 -13.38 -1.32
C LYS A 380 -4.70 -13.43 0.01
N SER A 381 -4.09 -13.05 1.13
CA SER A 381 -4.78 -13.03 2.42
C SER A 381 -5.48 -11.69 2.65
N ARG A 382 -6.75 -11.72 3.08
CA ARG A 382 -7.51 -10.54 3.48
C ARG A 382 -8.14 -10.75 4.86
N ILE A 383 -7.94 -9.77 5.74
CA ILE A 383 -8.49 -9.74 7.10
C ILE A 383 -9.22 -8.41 7.27
N ILE A 384 -10.51 -8.48 7.59
CA ILE A 384 -11.40 -7.33 7.76
C ILE A 384 -11.75 -7.23 9.24
N PHE A 385 -11.53 -6.06 9.81
CA PHE A 385 -11.99 -5.69 11.14
C PHE A 385 -13.15 -4.70 10.95
N ASP A 386 -14.31 -5.01 11.51
CA ASP A 386 -15.48 -4.11 11.58
C ASP A 386 -15.95 -3.86 13.03
N GLY A 387 -15.39 -4.60 13.99
CA GLY A 387 -15.75 -4.54 15.41
C GLY A 387 -16.62 -5.72 15.87
N LYS A 388 -16.99 -6.67 15.00
CA LYS A 388 -17.78 -7.86 15.38
C LYS A 388 -17.04 -8.78 16.34
N TYR A 389 -15.73 -8.95 16.15
CA TYR A 389 -14.89 -9.84 16.95
C TYR A 389 -13.91 -9.04 17.79
N ASP A 390 -14.02 -9.17 19.10
CA ASP A 390 -13.14 -8.52 20.05
C ASP A 390 -11.77 -9.21 20.14
N ILE A 391 -10.81 -8.43 20.62
CA ILE A 391 -9.49 -8.94 21.03
C ILE A 391 -9.64 -9.45 22.47
N THR A 392 -9.32 -10.73 22.67
CA THR A 392 -9.50 -11.40 23.97
C THR A 392 -8.17 -11.90 24.53
N PRO A 393 -7.94 -11.78 25.85
CA PRO A 393 -6.78 -12.37 26.50
C PRO A 393 -6.88 -13.91 26.46
N THR A 394 -5.81 -14.56 26.02
CA THR A 394 -5.63 -16.01 25.99
C THR A 394 -4.41 -16.38 26.82
N VAL A 395 -4.53 -17.41 27.68
CA VAL A 395 -3.40 -17.90 28.47
C VAL A 395 -2.69 -19.03 27.72
N VAL A 396 -1.40 -18.86 27.46
CA VAL A 396 -0.52 -19.88 26.88
C VAL A 396 0.69 -20.03 27.78
N ASP A 397 0.93 -21.24 28.29
CA ASP A 397 2.06 -21.57 29.18
C ASP A 397 2.18 -20.66 30.42
N GLY A 398 1.05 -20.14 30.94
CA GLY A 398 1.00 -19.25 32.10
C GLY A 398 1.18 -17.76 31.80
N GLU A 399 1.47 -17.40 30.55
CA GLU A 399 1.52 -16.01 30.07
C GLU A 399 0.21 -15.64 29.37
N THR A 400 -0.25 -14.40 29.55
CA THR A 400 -1.47 -13.89 28.89
C THR A 400 -1.10 -13.12 27.64
N PHE A 401 -1.71 -13.48 26.51
CA PHE A 401 -1.54 -12.85 25.20
C PHE A 401 -2.86 -12.35 24.66
N GLN A 402 -2.87 -11.18 24.03
CA GLN A 402 -4.03 -10.69 23.29
C GLN A 402 -4.14 -11.44 21.96
N CYS A 403 -5.34 -11.97 21.70
CA CYS A 403 -5.62 -12.75 20.50
C CYS A 403 -6.94 -12.33 19.86
N VAL A 404 -7.00 -12.36 18.53
CA VAL A 404 -8.25 -12.25 17.76
C VAL A 404 -8.43 -13.51 16.90
N SER A 405 -9.53 -14.22 17.09
CA SER A 405 -9.76 -15.54 16.47
C SER A 405 -10.79 -15.52 15.34
N PHE A 406 -11.60 -14.47 15.24
CA PHE A 406 -12.67 -14.32 14.26
C PHE A 406 -13.69 -15.47 14.26
N ASN A 407 -13.94 -16.09 15.42
CA ASN A 407 -14.97 -17.10 15.56
C ASN A 407 -15.64 -17.00 16.94
N GLU A 408 -16.85 -17.54 17.05
CA GLU A 408 -17.64 -17.47 18.29
C GLU A 408 -17.00 -18.21 19.46
N SER A 409 -16.13 -19.20 19.17
CA SER A 409 -15.45 -19.96 20.22
C SER A 409 -14.27 -19.22 20.87
N GLY A 410 -13.86 -18.07 20.32
CA GLY A 410 -12.68 -17.35 20.80
C GLY A 410 -11.35 -18.05 20.56
N ASN A 411 -11.33 -19.16 19.79
CA ASN A 411 -10.19 -20.06 19.71
C ASN A 411 -9.55 -20.04 18.31
N ILE A 412 -8.27 -19.64 18.22
CA ILE A 412 -7.51 -19.59 16.96
C ILE A 412 -7.34 -20.95 16.27
N MET A 413 -7.51 -22.04 17.02
CA MET A 413 -7.47 -23.41 16.49
C MET A 413 -8.72 -23.75 15.68
N ASN A 414 -9.80 -22.97 15.78
CA ASN A 414 -11.02 -23.16 15.03
C ASN A 414 -11.07 -22.22 13.81
N LYS A 415 -11.70 -22.68 12.74
CA LYS A 415 -11.79 -21.94 11.48
C LYS A 415 -12.44 -20.56 11.74
N PRO A 416 -11.83 -19.46 11.26
CA PRO A 416 -12.42 -18.14 11.39
C PRO A 416 -13.64 -17.97 10.47
N ASP A 417 -14.45 -16.96 10.74
CA ASP A 417 -15.55 -16.52 9.90
C ASP A 417 -14.99 -15.99 8.56
N ASN A 418 -15.32 -16.70 7.48
CA ASN A 418 -14.89 -16.38 6.12
C ASN A 418 -15.35 -14.99 5.65
N LYS A 419 -16.35 -14.36 6.29
CA LYS A 419 -16.70 -12.97 5.99
C LYS A 419 -15.56 -12.00 6.34
N TYR A 420 -14.79 -12.33 7.37
CA TYR A 420 -13.75 -11.46 7.92
C TYR A 420 -12.34 -11.91 7.58
N VAL A 421 -12.11 -13.22 7.51
CA VAL A 421 -10.79 -13.78 7.20
C VAL A 421 -10.94 -14.65 5.96
N ASN A 422 -10.50 -14.16 4.81
CA ASN A 422 -10.68 -14.86 3.55
C ASN A 422 -9.55 -14.62 2.54
N PHE A 423 -9.60 -15.42 1.49
CA PHE A 423 -8.74 -15.31 0.34
C PHE A 423 -9.22 -14.18 -0.60
N ALA A 424 -8.33 -13.25 -0.89
CA ALA A 424 -8.55 -12.15 -1.80
C ALA A 424 -8.62 -12.63 -3.26
N PRO A 425 -9.49 -12.04 -4.09
CA PRO A 425 -9.65 -12.46 -5.48
C PRO A 425 -8.38 -12.25 -6.32
N THR A 426 -7.53 -11.29 -5.97
CA THR A 426 -6.29 -10.97 -6.68
C THR A 426 -5.13 -10.91 -5.71
N TYR A 427 -3.93 -11.22 -6.18
CA TYR A 427 -2.73 -11.15 -5.34
C TYR A 427 -2.24 -9.70 -5.24
N PHE A 428 -2.02 -9.21 -4.02
CA PHE A 428 -1.33 -7.94 -3.78
C PHE A 428 0.17 -8.16 -3.54
N PRO A 429 1.08 -7.51 -4.32
CA PRO A 429 2.52 -7.73 -4.24
C PRO A 429 3.19 -7.01 -3.06
N GLY A 430 2.80 -7.39 -1.84
CA GLY A 430 3.26 -6.80 -0.60
C GLY A 430 2.18 -6.89 0.48
N THR A 431 2.07 -5.85 1.30
CA THR A 431 1.02 -5.71 2.31
C THR A 431 0.47 -4.28 2.29
N TYR A 432 -0.84 -4.14 2.45
CA TYR A 432 -1.45 -2.86 2.81
C TYR A 432 -2.43 -3.00 3.97
N ILE A 433 -2.57 -1.92 4.71
CA ILE A 433 -3.60 -1.68 5.71
C ILE A 433 -4.39 -0.48 5.20
N SER A 434 -5.68 -0.68 4.96
CA SER A 434 -6.63 0.38 4.61
C SER A 434 -7.60 0.55 5.76
N ALA A 435 -7.83 1.79 6.13
CA ALA A 435 -8.72 2.14 7.21
C ALA A 435 -9.69 3.23 6.78
N GLU A 436 -10.96 3.03 7.10
CA GLU A 436 -12.03 4.00 6.96
C GLU A 436 -12.78 4.04 8.30
N ILE A 437 -12.68 5.15 9.02
CA ILE A 437 -13.39 5.33 10.29
C ILE A 437 -14.39 6.46 10.14
N TYR A 438 -15.60 6.22 10.64
CA TYR A 438 -16.63 7.21 10.82
C TYR A 438 -16.51 7.85 12.22
N PHE A 439 -16.44 9.17 12.27
CA PHE A 439 -16.47 9.97 13.50
C PHE A 439 -17.79 10.74 13.58
N SER A 440 -18.37 10.88 14.77
CA SER A 440 -19.57 11.70 14.98
C SER A 440 -19.46 12.48 16.30
N GLU A 441 -20.13 13.63 16.39
CA GLU A 441 -20.07 14.52 17.57
C GLU A 441 -20.61 13.89 18.87
N ASN A 442 -21.34 12.76 18.80
CA ASN A 442 -21.92 12.09 19.96
C ASN A 442 -20.98 10.98 20.50
N ILE A 443 -19.81 11.35 21.04
CA ILE A 443 -18.95 10.41 21.79
C ILE A 443 -19.47 10.20 23.22
#